data_AF-A0A4Q2ZR79-F1
#
_entry.id   AF-A0A4Q2ZR79-F1
#
_cell.length_a   1.000
_cell.length_b   1.000
_cell.length_c   1.000
_cell.angle_alpha   90.00
_cell.angle_beta   90.00
_cell.angle_gamma   90.00
#
_symmetry.space_group_name_H-M   'P 1'
#
loop_
_entity.id
_entity.type
_entity.pdbx_description
1 polymer ?
#
loop_
_entity_poly.entity_id
_entity_poly.type
_entity_poly.pdbx_seq_one_letter_code
_entity_poly.pdbx_strand_id
1 'polypeptide(L)'
;MSIVFALAGAFLGMTADVQESPYQVGDQVELKASGNHWQKCIVTDPGSDERVMRMRCEPYQGAGYSRGGGVYVESPNSTSVRKAAPEQPAQQPAQQPQPAAPPAEAAAPASGGGYQVGQAVEIEASKHWVPCTVSDIQMYGDQPMIRVRCTAYPALSRGAGVFIVHDAVNGIRPATGQTGPAPEAAAPERAGPGPGSSLRTGEYACYGSGGRIMAGLKFNITGPASYTDAYGAAGRYRITGTTVNFTGGALGGMTGYNLKSNNSFTMGSQASCEYFG
;
A
#
# COMPACT_ATOMS: atom_id res chain seq x y z
N MET A 1 70.18 17.49 -18.62
CA MET A 1 69.75 16.09 -18.71
C MET A 1 68.47 16.00 -17.88
N SER A 2 67.31 16.15 -18.55
CA SER A 2 66.01 16.32 -17.88
C SER A 2 65.24 15.00 -17.92
N ILE A 3 64.83 14.52 -16.76
CA ILE A 3 64.00 13.32 -16.61
C ILE A 3 62.57 13.77 -16.35
N VAL A 4 61.66 13.40 -17.25
CA VAL A 4 60.21 13.60 -17.12
C VAL A 4 59.62 12.31 -16.54
N PHE A 5 58.96 12.41 -15.38
CA PHE A 5 58.15 11.34 -14.81
C PHE A 5 56.70 11.48 -15.33
N ALA A 6 56.22 10.47 -16.06
CA ALA A 6 54.81 10.33 -16.43
C ALA A 6 54.14 9.35 -15.45
N LEU A 7 53.18 9.86 -14.67
CA LEU A 7 52.29 9.06 -13.83
C LEU A 7 51.05 8.69 -14.66
N ALA A 8 50.94 7.41 -15.04
CA ALA A 8 49.73 6.85 -15.62
C ALA A 8 48.81 6.34 -14.49
N GLY A 9 47.69 7.04 -14.26
CA GLY A 9 46.63 6.60 -13.35
C GLY A 9 45.65 5.68 -14.07
N ALA A 10 45.49 4.46 -13.59
CA ALA A 10 44.46 3.53 -14.05
C ALA A 10 43.14 3.80 -13.30
N PHE A 11 42.13 4.29 -14.01
CA PHE A 11 40.75 4.32 -13.54
C PHE A 11 40.10 2.96 -13.82
N LEU A 12 39.87 2.16 -12.78
CA LEU A 12 38.99 0.98 -12.85
C LEU A 12 37.54 1.47 -12.72
N GLY A 13 36.82 1.52 -13.84
CA GLY A 13 35.38 1.75 -13.87
C GLY A 13 34.65 0.51 -13.36
N MET A 14 34.03 0.60 -12.18
CA MET A 14 33.02 -0.35 -11.73
C MET A 14 31.68 0.06 -12.35
N THR A 15 31.31 -0.55 -13.47
CA THR A 15 29.92 -0.53 -13.93
C THR A 15 29.14 -1.46 -13.01
N ALA A 16 28.25 -0.92 -12.18
CA ALA A 16 27.28 -1.73 -11.47
C ALA A 16 26.35 -2.35 -12.52
N ASP A 17 26.45 -3.67 -12.71
CA ASP A 17 25.50 -4.41 -13.53
C ASP A 17 24.11 -4.19 -12.95
N VAL A 18 23.28 -3.49 -13.72
CA VAL A 18 21.86 -3.33 -13.44
C VAL A 18 21.23 -4.71 -13.59
N GLN A 19 21.07 -5.41 -12.47
CA GLN A 19 20.49 -6.74 -12.47
C GLN A 19 18.97 -6.62 -12.69
N GLU A 20 18.57 -6.76 -13.96
CA GLU A 20 17.17 -6.78 -14.36
C GLU A 20 16.37 -7.84 -13.59
N SER A 21 15.09 -7.53 -13.34
CA SER A 21 14.18 -8.45 -12.66
C SER A 21 14.04 -9.78 -13.44
N PRO A 22 14.10 -10.96 -12.78
CA PRO A 22 13.90 -12.25 -13.44
C PRO A 22 12.44 -12.51 -13.85
N TYR A 23 11.55 -11.58 -13.56
CA TYR A 23 10.12 -11.65 -13.87
C TYR A 23 9.73 -10.60 -14.92
N GLN A 24 8.69 -10.91 -15.68
CA GLN A 24 8.12 -10.02 -16.69
C GLN A 24 6.66 -9.70 -16.38
N VAL A 25 6.14 -8.58 -16.89
CA VAL A 25 4.69 -8.31 -16.82
C VAL A 25 3.93 -9.48 -17.45
N GLY A 26 2.96 -10.03 -16.72
CA GLY A 26 2.17 -11.18 -17.15
C GLY A 26 2.70 -12.53 -16.69
N ASP A 27 3.91 -12.60 -16.11
CA ASP A 27 4.43 -13.85 -15.53
C ASP A 27 3.47 -14.38 -14.46
N GLN A 28 3.16 -15.67 -14.53
CA GLN A 28 2.47 -16.40 -13.48
C GLN A 28 3.46 -16.73 -12.36
N VAL A 29 3.19 -16.20 -11.18
CA VAL A 29 4.04 -16.38 -10.00
C VAL A 29 3.21 -16.86 -8.81
N GLU A 30 3.88 -17.37 -7.80
CA GLU A 30 3.26 -17.76 -6.55
C GLU A 30 3.88 -16.97 -5.40
N LEU A 31 3.03 -16.41 -4.54
CA LEU A 31 3.41 -15.67 -3.34
C LEU A 31 3.15 -16.52 -2.10
N LYS A 32 4.18 -16.71 -1.27
CA LYS A 32 4.09 -17.42 -0.01
C LYS A 32 3.21 -16.66 0.98
N ALA A 33 2.01 -17.18 1.22
CA ALA A 33 0.98 -16.51 2.00
C ALA A 33 1.07 -16.84 3.51
N SER A 34 1.34 -18.10 3.84
CA SER A 34 1.51 -18.59 5.22
C SER A 34 2.03 -20.03 5.20
N GLY A 35 2.97 -20.39 6.08
CA GLY A 35 3.50 -21.76 6.18
C GLY A 35 4.01 -22.29 4.83
N ASN A 36 3.47 -23.43 4.39
CA ASN A 36 3.78 -24.04 3.08
C ASN A 36 2.79 -23.66 1.99
N HIS A 37 1.95 -22.66 2.22
CA HIS A 37 0.91 -22.26 1.28
C HIS A 37 1.38 -21.15 0.34
N TRP A 38 1.12 -21.36 -0.95
CA TRP A 38 1.51 -20.53 -2.07
C TRP A 38 0.27 -20.06 -2.83
N GLN A 39 0.13 -18.75 -2.97
CA GLN A 39 -1.02 -18.09 -3.58
C GLN A 39 -0.67 -17.70 -5.01
N LYS A 40 -1.55 -18.02 -5.98
CA LYS A 40 -1.37 -17.65 -7.39
C LYS A 40 -1.47 -16.13 -7.58
N CYS A 41 -0.53 -15.58 -8.34
CA CYS A 41 -0.47 -14.17 -8.68
C CYS A 41 0.03 -13.96 -10.12
N ILE A 42 -0.29 -12.80 -10.67
CA ILE A 42 0.23 -12.34 -11.96
C ILE A 42 1.07 -11.10 -11.73
N VAL A 43 2.29 -11.08 -12.28
CA VAL A 43 3.16 -9.90 -12.20
C VAL A 43 2.54 -8.77 -13.02
N THR A 44 2.26 -7.64 -12.36
CA THR A 44 1.71 -6.43 -13.00
C THR A 44 2.77 -5.37 -13.24
N ASP A 45 3.85 -5.43 -12.50
CA ASP A 45 5.00 -4.53 -12.58
C ASP A 45 6.22 -5.31 -12.10
N PRO A 46 7.17 -5.71 -12.98
CA PRO A 46 8.30 -6.54 -12.62
C PRO A 46 9.31 -5.81 -11.72
N GLY A 47 9.15 -4.49 -11.56
CA GLY A 47 10.13 -3.61 -10.93
C GLY A 47 11.25 -3.27 -11.91
N SER A 48 11.56 -1.98 -12.04
CA SER A 48 12.80 -1.50 -12.68
C SER A 48 13.77 -1.14 -11.56
N ASP A 49 14.94 -1.79 -11.51
CA ASP A 49 16.15 -1.46 -10.75
C ASP A 49 16.02 -1.28 -9.21
N GLU A 50 14.80 -1.23 -8.69
CA GLU A 50 14.45 -0.80 -7.34
C GLU A 50 13.70 -1.91 -6.59
N ARG A 51 14.31 -3.08 -6.42
CA ARG A 51 14.06 -4.08 -5.35
C ARG A 51 12.61 -4.49 -5.04
N VAL A 52 11.59 -4.08 -5.80
CA VAL A 52 10.18 -4.37 -5.54
C VAL A 52 9.46 -4.66 -6.85
N MET A 53 8.74 -5.77 -6.84
CA MET A 53 7.87 -6.26 -7.89
C MET A 53 6.42 -6.19 -7.38
N ARG A 54 5.50 -5.71 -8.23
CA ARG A 54 4.07 -5.72 -7.92
C ARG A 54 3.37 -6.86 -8.65
N MET A 55 2.51 -7.55 -7.92
CA MET A 55 1.73 -8.67 -8.44
C MET A 55 0.28 -8.59 -7.97
N ARG A 56 -0.64 -9.06 -8.80
CA ARG A 56 -2.05 -9.20 -8.45
C ARG A 56 -2.33 -10.66 -8.10
N CYS A 57 -2.70 -10.93 -6.86
CA CYS A 57 -2.97 -12.29 -6.39
C CYS A 57 -4.46 -12.57 -6.27
N GLU A 58 -4.83 -13.82 -6.60
CA GLU A 58 -6.17 -14.35 -6.41
C GLU A 58 -6.47 -14.54 -4.93
N PRO A 59 -7.72 -14.38 -4.47
CA PRO A 59 -8.07 -14.72 -3.08
C PRO A 59 -7.76 -16.20 -2.79
N TYR A 60 -7.21 -16.47 -1.61
CA TYR A 60 -6.96 -17.82 -1.13
C TYR A 60 -7.79 -18.12 0.11
N GLN A 61 -8.38 -19.32 0.14
CA GLN A 61 -9.03 -19.90 1.32
C GLN A 61 -8.44 -21.29 1.58
N GLY A 62 -7.93 -21.50 2.79
CA GLY A 62 -7.44 -22.80 3.25
C GLY A 62 -7.78 -23.07 4.71
N ALA A 63 -7.52 -24.29 5.15
CA ALA A 63 -7.79 -24.74 6.52
C ALA A 63 -7.07 -23.84 7.55
N GLY A 64 -7.82 -22.94 8.18
CA GLY A 64 -7.34 -22.03 9.22
C GLY A 64 -6.67 -20.74 8.74
N TYR A 65 -6.60 -20.47 7.42
CA TYR A 65 -6.03 -19.22 6.90
C TYR A 65 -6.78 -18.73 5.67
N SER A 66 -7.17 -17.45 5.71
CA SER A 66 -7.89 -16.76 4.63
C SER A 66 -7.07 -15.57 4.17
N ARG A 67 -6.72 -15.52 2.88
CA ARG A 67 -5.97 -14.40 2.29
C ARG A 67 -6.77 -13.73 1.17
N GLY A 68 -7.37 -12.57 1.45
CA GLY A 68 -8.05 -11.77 0.42
C GLY A 68 -7.16 -11.51 -0.82
N GLY A 69 -7.75 -11.50 -2.01
CA GLY A 69 -7.04 -11.14 -3.24
C GLY A 69 -6.64 -9.66 -3.25
N GLY A 70 -5.76 -9.26 -4.17
CA GLY A 70 -5.35 -7.86 -4.26
C GLY A 70 -3.97 -7.64 -4.88
N VAL A 71 -3.48 -6.41 -4.78
CA VAL A 71 -2.13 -6.05 -5.22
C VAL A 71 -1.16 -6.26 -4.06
N TYR A 72 -0.09 -6.98 -4.34
CA TYR A 72 1.00 -7.28 -3.42
C TYR A 72 2.30 -6.75 -3.99
N VAL A 73 3.23 -6.43 -3.09
CA VAL A 73 4.55 -5.90 -3.42
C VAL A 73 5.56 -6.77 -2.68
N GLU A 74 6.55 -7.30 -3.40
CA GLU A 74 7.61 -8.15 -2.84
C GLU A 74 8.92 -7.92 -3.58
N SER A 75 10.04 -8.29 -2.98
CA SER A 75 11.31 -8.24 -3.72
C SER A 75 11.34 -9.32 -4.82
N PRO A 76 11.83 -9.01 -6.03
CA PRO A 76 11.98 -10.01 -7.09
C PRO A 76 12.97 -11.12 -6.70
N ASN A 77 13.83 -10.90 -5.71
CA ASN A 77 14.75 -11.91 -5.20
C ASN A 77 14.28 -12.53 -3.87
N SER A 78 13.04 -12.27 -3.46
CA SER A 78 12.45 -12.79 -2.23
C SER A 78 12.20 -14.29 -2.34
N THR A 79 12.57 -15.05 -1.30
CA THR A 79 12.19 -16.48 -1.19
C THR A 79 10.69 -16.68 -1.01
N SER A 80 9.94 -15.60 -0.82
CA SER A 80 8.49 -15.60 -0.72
C SER A 80 7.82 -15.55 -2.10
N VAL A 81 8.56 -15.41 -3.20
CA VAL A 81 8.01 -15.40 -4.55
C VAL A 81 8.76 -16.39 -5.43
N ARG A 82 8.02 -17.13 -6.25
CA ARG A 82 8.59 -18.04 -7.25
C ARG A 82 7.77 -18.03 -8.53
N LYS A 83 8.37 -18.40 -9.67
CA LYS A 83 7.58 -18.70 -10.87
C LYS A 83 6.65 -19.87 -10.58
N ALA A 84 5.41 -19.76 -11.02
CA ALA A 84 4.47 -20.87 -10.94
C ALA A 84 5.05 -22.04 -11.75
N ALA A 85 4.90 -23.27 -11.23
CA ALA A 85 5.23 -24.44 -12.04
C ALA A 85 4.39 -24.38 -13.32
N PRO A 86 4.97 -24.64 -14.51
CA PRO A 86 4.17 -24.75 -15.72
C PRO A 86 3.07 -25.77 -15.44
N GLU A 87 1.81 -25.33 -15.53
CA GLU A 87 0.68 -26.22 -15.35
C GLU A 87 0.87 -27.34 -16.37
N GLN A 88 1.25 -28.53 -15.90
CA GLN A 88 1.12 -29.73 -16.71
C GLN A 88 -0.32 -29.70 -17.25
N PRO A 89 -0.54 -29.91 -18.55
CA PRO A 89 -1.88 -29.90 -19.11
C PRO A 89 -2.74 -30.80 -18.24
N ALA A 90 -3.57 -30.20 -17.40
CA ALA A 90 -4.49 -30.95 -16.59
C ALA A 90 -5.36 -31.67 -17.61
N GLN A 91 -5.44 -33.00 -17.52
CA GLN A 91 -6.55 -33.71 -18.13
C GLN A 91 -7.79 -33.04 -17.55
N GLN A 92 -8.42 -32.17 -18.34
CA GLN A 92 -9.67 -31.53 -17.96
C GLN A 92 -10.58 -32.67 -17.53
N PRO A 93 -11.05 -32.73 -16.27
CA PRO A 93 -12.15 -33.60 -15.95
C PRO A 93 -13.26 -33.23 -16.94
N ALA A 94 -13.74 -34.25 -17.67
CA ALA A 94 -14.69 -34.08 -18.76
C ALA A 94 -15.74 -33.05 -18.34
N GLN A 95 -15.82 -31.95 -19.11
CA GLN A 95 -16.84 -30.93 -18.91
C GLN A 95 -18.19 -31.66 -18.89
N GLN A 96 -18.80 -31.77 -17.71
CA GLN A 96 -20.22 -32.10 -17.64
C GLN A 96 -20.93 -31.08 -18.54
N PRO A 97 -21.83 -31.51 -19.44
CA PRO A 97 -22.52 -30.60 -20.34
C PRO A 97 -23.16 -29.49 -19.52
N GLN A 98 -22.61 -28.30 -19.65
CA GLN A 98 -23.15 -27.11 -19.04
C GLN A 98 -24.50 -26.86 -19.73
N PRO A 99 -25.63 -26.90 -19.00
CA PRO A 99 -26.93 -26.61 -19.60
C PRO A 99 -26.86 -25.26 -20.31
N ALA A 100 -27.41 -25.19 -21.53
CA ALA A 100 -27.40 -23.98 -22.34
C ALA A 100 -27.81 -22.77 -21.48
N ALA A 101 -26.92 -21.78 -21.43
CA ALA A 101 -27.17 -20.55 -20.70
C ALA A 101 -28.49 -19.94 -21.20
N PRO A 102 -29.45 -19.64 -20.31
CA PRO A 102 -30.61 -18.86 -20.71
C PRO A 102 -30.15 -17.49 -21.22
N PRO A 103 -30.88 -16.88 -22.18
CA PRO A 103 -30.53 -15.58 -22.74
C PRO A 103 -30.36 -14.55 -21.62
N ALA A 104 -29.34 -13.70 -21.78
CA ALA A 104 -28.95 -12.68 -20.82
C ALA A 104 -30.12 -11.76 -20.44
N GLU A 105 -30.76 -12.06 -19.32
CA GLU A 105 -31.62 -11.16 -18.59
C GLU A 105 -30.70 -10.19 -17.84
N ALA A 106 -30.92 -8.89 -17.98
CA ALA A 106 -30.09 -7.86 -17.36
C ALA A 106 -29.95 -8.14 -15.86
N ALA A 107 -28.75 -8.54 -15.44
CA ALA A 107 -28.49 -8.92 -14.06
C ALA A 107 -28.85 -7.74 -13.15
N ALA A 108 -29.83 -7.97 -12.28
CA ALA A 108 -30.19 -7.02 -11.24
C ALA A 108 -28.93 -6.64 -10.42
N PRO A 109 -28.81 -5.39 -9.96
CA PRO A 109 -27.64 -4.97 -9.20
C PRO A 109 -27.50 -5.82 -7.95
N ALA A 110 -26.33 -6.45 -7.77
CA ALA A 110 -26.02 -7.21 -6.58
C ALA A 110 -26.16 -6.30 -5.34
N SER A 111 -27.09 -6.66 -4.45
CA SER A 111 -27.33 -5.97 -3.19
C SER A 111 -26.67 -6.74 -2.05
N GLY A 112 -25.64 -6.17 -1.43
CA GLY A 112 -25.01 -6.70 -0.22
C GLY A 112 -25.14 -5.69 0.92
N GLY A 113 -25.79 -6.08 2.03
CA GLY A 113 -25.95 -5.21 3.20
C GLY A 113 -26.81 -3.96 2.96
N GLY A 114 -27.70 -3.97 1.97
CA GLY A 114 -28.55 -2.81 1.63
C GLY A 114 -27.89 -1.76 0.74
N TYR A 115 -26.66 -1.99 0.28
CA TYR A 115 -25.95 -1.11 -0.65
C TYR A 115 -25.97 -1.64 -2.09
N GLN A 116 -25.85 -0.75 -3.07
CA GLN A 116 -25.79 -1.07 -4.50
C GLN A 116 -24.56 -0.45 -5.17
N VAL A 117 -24.00 -1.13 -6.18
CA VAL A 117 -22.94 -0.56 -7.03
C VAL A 117 -23.45 0.73 -7.69
N GLY A 118 -22.65 1.78 -7.65
CA GLY A 118 -23.00 3.13 -8.10
C GLY A 118 -23.66 4.01 -7.03
N GLN A 119 -24.06 3.46 -5.88
CA GLN A 119 -24.66 4.24 -4.80
C GLN A 119 -23.67 5.22 -4.19
N ALA A 120 -24.13 6.45 -3.96
CA ALA A 120 -23.40 7.45 -3.17
C ALA A 120 -23.46 7.08 -1.67
N VAL A 121 -22.29 7.00 -1.06
CA VAL A 121 -22.09 6.60 0.33
C VAL A 121 -21.08 7.52 1.00
N GLU A 122 -21.00 7.47 2.31
CA GLU A 122 -19.94 8.08 3.09
C GLU A 122 -19.26 7.02 3.94
N ILE A 123 -17.93 7.08 4.06
CA ILE A 123 -17.17 6.21 4.96
C ILE A 123 -16.56 7.01 6.10
N GLU A 124 -16.49 6.43 7.29
CA GLU A 124 -15.81 7.07 8.42
C GLU A 124 -14.29 6.91 8.28
N ALA A 125 -13.58 8.03 8.18
CA ALA A 125 -12.14 8.11 8.17
C ALA A 125 -11.69 9.18 9.16
N SER A 126 -10.94 8.78 10.20
CA SER A 126 -10.40 9.70 11.21
C SER A 126 -11.49 10.55 11.90
N LYS A 127 -12.67 9.98 12.19
CA LYS A 127 -13.85 10.67 12.75
C LYS A 127 -14.54 11.67 11.81
N HIS A 128 -14.23 11.62 10.52
CA HIS A 128 -14.88 12.40 9.49
C HIS A 128 -15.56 11.47 8.47
N TRP A 129 -16.70 11.91 7.96
CA TRP A 129 -17.42 11.19 6.90
C TRP A 129 -16.92 11.67 5.54
N VAL A 130 -16.40 10.76 4.74
CA VAL A 130 -15.80 11.05 3.42
C VAL A 130 -16.75 10.55 2.33
N PRO A 131 -17.14 11.40 1.37
CA PRO A 131 -18.01 11.01 0.28
C PRO A 131 -17.31 10.06 -0.69
N CYS A 132 -18.00 8.98 -1.02
CA CYS A 132 -17.53 7.94 -1.92
C CYS A 132 -18.69 7.39 -2.78
N THR A 133 -18.34 6.59 -3.77
CA THR A 133 -19.28 5.82 -4.59
C THR A 133 -18.96 4.34 -4.47
N VAL A 134 -19.96 3.50 -4.23
CA VAL A 134 -19.78 2.05 -4.25
C VAL A 134 -19.35 1.62 -5.65
N SER A 135 -18.20 0.98 -5.75
CA SER A 135 -17.61 0.54 -7.01
C SER A 135 -17.75 -0.96 -7.25
N ASP A 136 -17.81 -1.76 -6.17
CA ASP A 136 -17.96 -3.21 -6.23
C ASP A 136 -18.49 -3.73 -4.88
N ILE A 137 -19.24 -4.82 -4.90
CA ILE A 137 -19.77 -5.50 -3.71
C ILE A 137 -19.46 -6.99 -3.87
N GLN A 138 -18.66 -7.54 -2.95
CA GLN A 138 -18.29 -8.96 -2.94
C GLN A 138 -18.79 -9.60 -1.66
N MET A 139 -19.37 -10.80 -1.76
CA MET A 139 -19.76 -11.57 -0.58
C MET A 139 -18.59 -12.45 -0.14
N TYR A 140 -18.22 -12.35 1.13
CA TYR A 140 -17.22 -13.21 1.77
C TYR A 140 -17.90 -14.05 2.86
N GLY A 141 -18.38 -15.23 2.49
CA GLY A 141 -19.33 -15.98 3.32
C GLY A 141 -20.63 -15.18 3.46
N ASP A 142 -21.07 -14.97 4.70
CA ASP A 142 -22.29 -14.21 5.02
C ASP A 142 -22.04 -12.70 5.18
N GLN A 143 -20.81 -12.22 4.98
CA GLN A 143 -20.45 -10.80 5.15
C GLN A 143 -20.20 -10.10 3.80
N PRO A 144 -20.84 -8.95 3.53
CA PRO A 144 -20.54 -8.15 2.35
C PRO A 144 -19.25 -7.35 2.56
N MET A 145 -18.30 -7.48 1.63
CA MET A 145 -17.17 -6.56 1.46
C MET A 145 -17.53 -5.53 0.39
N ILE A 146 -17.55 -4.24 0.78
CA ILE A 146 -17.94 -3.15 -0.10
C ILE A 146 -16.70 -2.37 -0.50
N ARG A 147 -16.42 -2.29 -1.80
CA ARG A 147 -15.32 -1.49 -2.34
C ARG A 147 -15.87 -0.15 -2.80
N VAL A 148 -15.32 0.94 -2.29
CA VAL A 148 -15.76 2.31 -2.60
C VAL A 148 -14.66 3.12 -3.27
N ARG A 149 -15.04 4.03 -4.17
CA ARG A 149 -14.17 5.06 -4.75
C ARG A 149 -14.47 6.38 -4.06
N CYS A 150 -13.51 6.95 -3.37
CA CYS A 150 -13.68 8.22 -2.67
C CYS A 150 -13.02 9.36 -3.44
N THR A 151 -13.65 10.53 -3.43
CA THR A 151 -13.02 11.76 -3.92
C THR A 151 -11.88 12.16 -2.97
N ALA A 152 -10.84 12.81 -3.50
CA ALA A 152 -9.76 13.33 -2.68
C ALA A 152 -10.35 14.25 -1.58
N TYR A 153 -9.93 14.04 -0.34
CA TYR A 153 -10.39 14.84 0.79
C TYR A 153 -9.21 15.66 1.33
N PRO A 154 -9.10 16.95 0.97
CA PRO A 154 -7.91 17.75 1.25
C PRO A 154 -7.55 17.81 2.74
N ALA A 155 -8.55 17.85 3.62
CA ALA A 155 -8.37 17.92 5.06
C ALA A 155 -7.88 16.62 5.71
N LEU A 156 -7.92 15.48 5.00
CA LEU A 156 -7.50 14.17 5.51
C LEU A 156 -6.22 13.66 4.86
N SER A 157 -5.57 14.45 4.00
CA SER A 157 -4.41 14.04 3.18
C SER A 157 -4.60 12.73 2.42
N ARG A 158 -5.87 12.28 2.22
CA ARG A 158 -6.21 11.10 1.43
C ARG A 158 -6.45 11.55 -0.01
N GLY A 159 -5.54 11.15 -0.91
CA GLY A 159 -5.78 11.27 -2.36
C GLY A 159 -7.06 10.51 -2.76
N ALA A 160 -7.60 10.82 -3.94
CA ALA A 160 -8.69 10.04 -4.52
C ALA A 160 -8.24 8.57 -4.61
N GLY A 161 -9.11 7.63 -4.24
CA GLY A 161 -8.67 6.25 -4.06
C GLY A 161 -9.79 5.24 -3.90
N VAL A 162 -9.39 3.97 -4.01
CA VAL A 162 -10.27 2.80 -3.84
C VAL A 162 -10.05 2.22 -2.44
N PHE A 163 -11.11 2.12 -1.65
CA PHE A 163 -11.07 1.61 -0.27
C PHE A 163 -11.96 0.36 -0.15
N ILE A 164 -11.62 -0.54 0.76
CA ILE A 164 -12.42 -1.72 1.09
C ILE A 164 -12.99 -1.53 2.49
N VAL A 165 -14.31 -1.58 2.60
CA VAL A 165 -15.05 -1.52 3.87
C VAL A 165 -15.43 -2.95 4.25
N HIS A 166 -14.89 -3.41 5.39
CA HIS A 166 -15.13 -4.74 5.93
C HIS A 166 -16.30 -4.80 6.91
N ASP A 167 -16.71 -3.67 7.47
CA ASP A 167 -17.84 -3.55 8.40
C ASP A 167 -18.87 -2.56 7.80
N ALA A 168 -19.84 -3.11 7.07
CA ALA A 168 -20.91 -2.34 6.45
C ALA A 168 -21.85 -1.68 7.47
N VAL A 169 -21.77 -2.05 8.76
CA VAL A 169 -22.69 -1.61 9.80
C VAL A 169 -22.20 -0.32 10.46
N ASN A 170 -20.89 -0.17 10.67
CA ASN A 170 -20.34 0.98 11.40
C ASN A 170 -19.46 1.91 10.54
N GLY A 171 -18.87 1.41 9.45
CA GLY A 171 -17.87 2.15 8.67
C GLY A 171 -18.38 2.85 7.41
N ILE A 172 -19.65 2.65 7.04
CA ILE A 172 -20.26 3.16 5.81
C ILE A 172 -21.72 3.53 6.08
N ARG A 173 -22.18 4.62 5.47
CA ARG A 173 -23.58 5.04 5.50
C ARG A 173 -24.03 5.58 4.14
N PRO A 174 -25.34 5.59 3.84
CA PRO A 174 -25.85 6.32 2.67
C PRO A 174 -25.46 7.80 2.74
N ALA A 175 -25.05 8.38 1.62
CA ALA A 175 -24.75 9.82 1.58
C ALA A 175 -26.03 10.61 1.87
N THR A 176 -26.02 11.43 2.93
CA THR A 176 -27.20 12.20 3.37
C THR A 176 -27.36 13.54 2.65
N GLY A 177 -26.51 13.84 1.66
CA GLY A 177 -26.52 15.12 0.95
C GLY A 177 -26.06 16.31 1.81
N GLN A 178 -25.76 16.10 3.09
CA GLN A 178 -25.11 17.10 3.93
C GLN A 178 -23.60 17.05 3.70
N THR A 179 -23.14 17.67 2.63
CA THR A 179 -21.77 18.19 2.59
C THR A 179 -21.62 19.18 3.74
N GLY A 180 -21.10 18.71 4.88
CA GLY A 180 -20.55 19.62 5.88
C GLY A 180 -19.58 20.56 5.17
N PRO A 181 -19.53 21.86 5.53
CA PRO A 181 -18.63 22.80 4.88
C PRO A 181 -17.22 22.20 4.88
N ALA A 182 -16.62 22.12 3.69
CA ALA A 182 -15.22 21.75 3.56
C ALA A 182 -14.44 22.60 4.57
N PRO A 183 -13.60 22.02 5.43
CA PRO A 183 -12.80 22.81 6.36
C PRO A 183 -12.04 23.82 5.53
N GLU A 184 -12.36 25.10 5.73
CA GLU A 184 -11.60 26.20 5.16
C GLU A 184 -10.15 25.96 5.57
N ALA A 185 -9.26 25.88 4.59
CA ALA A 185 -7.86 25.57 4.80
C ALA A 185 -7.32 26.55 5.84
N ALA A 186 -7.13 26.06 7.08
CA ALA A 186 -6.67 26.90 8.17
C ALA A 186 -5.33 27.50 7.76
N ALA A 187 -5.27 28.83 7.75
CA ALA A 187 -4.04 29.57 7.52
C ALA A 187 -2.93 29.02 8.43
N PRO A 188 -1.68 28.90 7.94
CA PRO A 188 -0.62 28.23 8.68
C PRO A 188 -0.29 29.03 9.93
N GLU A 189 -0.80 28.59 11.07
CA GLU A 189 -0.42 29.14 12.36
C GLU A 189 1.03 28.75 12.64
N ARG A 190 1.91 29.75 12.62
CA ARG A 190 3.34 29.60 12.93
C ARG A 190 3.51 29.28 14.41
N ALA A 191 3.32 28.02 14.79
CA ALA A 191 3.87 27.52 16.04
C ALA A 191 5.41 27.46 15.89
N GLY A 192 6.16 27.98 16.86
CA GLY A 192 7.62 27.87 16.93
C GLY A 192 8.09 26.45 17.30
N PRO A 193 9.39 26.18 17.22
CA PRO A 193 9.98 24.91 17.65
C PRO A 193 10.04 24.86 19.18
N GLY A 194 9.23 23.99 19.80
CA GLY A 194 9.38 23.61 21.19
C GLY A 194 10.58 22.65 21.36
N PRO A 195 11.37 22.78 22.44
CA PRO A 195 12.56 21.94 22.64
C PRO A 195 12.16 20.50 23.04
N GLY A 196 12.75 19.50 22.37
CA GLY A 196 12.79 18.12 22.86
C GLY A 196 11.98 17.05 22.11
N SER A 197 11.28 17.37 21.02
CA SER A 197 10.48 16.39 20.25
C SER A 197 11.05 16.19 18.85
N SER A 198 12.27 15.65 18.76
CA SER A 198 12.81 15.13 17.50
C SER A 198 12.67 13.61 17.47
N LEU A 199 12.44 13.06 16.28
CA LEU A 199 12.65 11.64 16.05
C LEU A 199 14.14 11.35 16.23
N ARG A 200 14.46 10.16 16.74
CA ARG A 200 15.84 9.69 16.82
C ARG A 200 16.46 9.67 15.43
N THR A 201 17.72 10.11 15.31
CA THR A 201 18.47 9.99 14.05
C THR A 201 18.71 8.52 13.71
N GLY A 202 18.58 8.17 12.43
CA GLY A 202 18.79 6.83 11.90
C GLY A 202 17.56 6.26 11.20
N GLU A 203 17.59 4.96 10.93
CA GLU A 203 16.63 4.31 10.06
C GLU A 203 15.30 4.02 10.75
N TYR A 204 14.20 4.25 10.02
CA TYR A 204 12.85 3.88 10.40
C TYR A 204 12.27 2.94 9.35
N ALA A 205 11.59 1.91 9.83
CA ALA A 205 10.84 0.98 9.01
C ALA A 205 9.37 0.99 9.45
N CYS A 206 8.47 1.08 8.48
CA CYS A 206 7.03 1.00 8.69
C CYS A 206 6.48 -0.37 8.28
N TYR A 207 5.55 -0.91 9.06
CA TYR A 207 4.93 -2.22 8.86
C TYR A 207 3.40 -2.11 9.04
N GLY A 208 2.63 -2.58 8.06
CA GLY A 208 1.15 -2.60 8.15
C GLY A 208 0.60 -3.64 9.12
N SER A 209 -0.41 -3.28 9.92
CA SER A 209 -1.19 -4.23 10.72
C SER A 209 -1.99 -5.18 9.81
N GLY A 210 -1.67 -6.47 9.85
CA GLY A 210 -2.30 -7.52 9.02
C GLY A 210 -1.33 -8.29 8.11
N GLY A 211 -0.02 -8.09 8.25
CA GLY A 211 0.99 -8.75 7.40
C GLY A 211 0.87 -8.36 5.93
N ARG A 212 0.15 -7.28 5.64
CA ARG A 212 -0.08 -6.78 4.28
C ARG A 212 0.03 -5.27 4.28
N ILE A 213 0.74 -4.82 3.25
CA ILE A 213 0.81 -3.45 2.74
C ILE A 213 1.65 -2.56 3.66
N MET A 214 2.71 -1.98 3.08
CA MET A 214 3.75 -1.11 3.67
C MET A 214 5.09 -1.78 4.05
N ALA A 215 5.33 -3.05 3.71
CA ALA A 215 6.72 -3.55 3.70
C ALA A 215 7.54 -2.73 2.69
N GLY A 216 8.43 -1.86 3.17
CA GLY A 216 9.32 -1.05 2.34
C GLY A 216 9.19 0.47 2.45
N LEU A 217 8.29 1.01 3.29
CA LEU A 217 8.40 2.42 3.70
C LEU A 217 9.54 2.54 4.71
N LYS A 218 10.75 2.64 4.16
CA LYS A 218 11.97 2.95 4.88
C LYS A 218 12.30 4.41 4.67
N PHE A 219 12.66 5.09 5.74
CA PHE A 219 13.19 6.44 5.66
C PHE A 219 14.23 6.62 6.76
N ASN A 220 15.20 7.48 6.50
CA ASN A 220 16.28 7.78 7.42
C ASN A 220 16.10 9.18 7.97
N ILE A 221 16.05 9.32 9.29
CA ILE A 221 16.12 10.63 9.94
C ILE A 221 17.58 11.08 9.92
N THR A 222 17.88 12.06 9.09
CA THR A 222 19.24 12.57 8.87
C THR A 222 19.63 13.66 9.85
N GLY A 223 18.66 14.20 10.59
CA GLY A 223 18.90 15.25 11.56
C GLY A 223 17.61 15.78 12.19
N PRO A 224 17.72 16.86 12.97
CA PRO A 224 16.57 17.51 13.56
C PRO A 224 15.60 17.98 12.46
N ALA A 225 14.37 17.47 12.50
CA ALA A 225 13.31 17.81 11.55
C ALA A 225 13.63 17.52 10.07
N SER A 226 14.62 16.67 9.75
CA SER A 226 14.96 16.27 8.38
C SER A 226 14.99 14.76 8.20
N TYR A 227 14.61 14.30 7.00
CA TYR A 227 14.66 12.89 6.65
C TYR A 227 15.03 12.70 5.17
N THR A 228 15.35 11.46 4.80
CA THR A 228 15.54 10.99 3.43
C THR A 228 14.72 9.72 3.25
N ASP A 229 13.88 9.66 2.22
CA ASP A 229 13.07 8.46 1.95
C ASP A 229 13.89 7.34 1.31
N ALA A 230 13.23 6.20 1.07
CA ALA A 230 13.81 5.02 0.42
C ALA A 230 14.37 5.29 -0.99
N TYR A 231 13.91 6.36 -1.65
CA TYR A 231 14.30 6.75 -3.01
C TYR A 231 15.39 7.83 -3.00
N GLY A 232 15.92 8.20 -1.83
CA GLY A 232 16.96 9.22 -1.70
C GLY A 232 16.45 10.66 -1.75
N ALA A 233 15.13 10.89 -1.85
CA ALA A 233 14.60 12.24 -1.84
C ALA A 233 14.54 12.80 -0.41
N ALA A 234 14.96 14.06 -0.29
CA ALA A 234 15.00 14.76 0.99
C ALA A 234 13.62 15.30 1.37
N GLY A 235 13.33 15.24 2.66
CA GLY A 235 12.13 15.84 3.23
C GLY A 235 12.35 16.35 4.64
N ARG A 236 11.29 16.92 5.19
CA ARG A 236 11.24 17.53 6.52
C ARG A 236 10.11 16.91 7.31
N TYR A 237 10.28 16.82 8.62
CA TYR A 237 9.20 16.41 9.51
C TYR A 237 9.04 17.41 10.65
N ARG A 238 7.85 17.44 11.24
CA ARG A 238 7.53 18.28 12.39
C ARG A 238 6.75 17.47 13.40
N ILE A 239 7.17 17.51 14.67
CA ILE A 239 6.42 16.89 15.76
C ILE A 239 5.56 17.94 16.46
N THR A 240 4.32 17.58 16.78
CA THR A 240 3.39 18.38 17.57
C THR A 240 2.62 17.43 18.49
N GLY A 241 2.96 17.45 19.79
CA GLY A 241 2.50 16.43 20.74
C GLY A 241 2.96 15.03 20.33
N THR A 242 2.02 14.12 20.13
CA THR A 242 2.28 12.75 19.67
C THR A 242 2.14 12.58 18.15
N THR A 243 2.00 13.68 17.41
CA THR A 243 1.78 13.68 15.96
C THR A 243 3.05 14.09 15.22
N VAL A 244 3.38 13.41 14.13
CA VAL A 244 4.54 13.66 13.25
C VAL A 244 4.03 13.99 11.86
N ASN A 245 4.23 15.21 11.37
CA ASN A 245 3.83 15.63 10.02
C ASN A 245 5.04 15.65 9.09
N PHE A 246 4.94 15.02 7.94
CA PHE A 246 5.99 14.96 6.94
C PHE A 246 5.71 15.89 5.75
N THR A 247 6.75 16.52 5.22
CA THR A 247 6.68 17.49 4.12
C THR A 247 7.87 17.29 3.17
N GLY A 248 7.65 17.41 1.86
CA GLY A 248 8.65 17.05 0.85
C GLY A 248 8.94 15.54 0.80
N GLY A 249 9.71 15.09 -0.19
CA GLY A 249 10.00 13.66 -0.42
C GLY A 249 8.74 12.82 -0.69
N ALA A 250 8.91 11.51 -0.72
CA ALA A 250 7.84 10.52 -0.90
C ALA A 250 6.89 10.44 0.31
N LEU A 251 7.28 10.95 1.49
CA LEU A 251 6.41 11.05 2.66
C LEU A 251 5.68 12.39 2.75
N GLY A 252 5.82 13.28 1.78
CA GLY A 252 5.19 14.60 1.80
C GLY A 252 3.67 14.52 1.94
N GLY A 253 3.13 15.16 2.98
CA GLY A 253 1.70 15.16 3.29
C GLY A 253 1.23 14.00 4.17
N MET A 254 2.13 13.06 4.53
CA MET A 254 1.81 11.98 5.46
C MET A 254 1.91 12.44 6.91
N THR A 255 1.06 11.85 7.75
CA THR A 255 1.03 12.09 9.20
C THR A 255 1.17 10.78 9.97
N GLY A 256 2.09 10.79 10.92
CA GLY A 256 2.24 9.80 11.98
C GLY A 256 1.51 10.23 13.25
N TYR A 257 0.94 9.27 13.96
CA TYR A 257 0.17 9.47 15.18
C TYR A 257 0.70 8.58 16.30
N ASN A 258 0.31 8.88 17.54
CA ASN A 258 0.65 8.06 18.70
C ASN A 258 2.16 7.84 18.86
N LEU A 259 2.98 8.87 18.61
CA LEU A 259 4.41 8.82 18.88
C LEU A 259 4.66 8.47 20.34
N LYS A 260 5.34 7.34 20.54
CA LYS A 260 5.67 6.77 21.84
C LYS A 260 7.09 7.15 22.24
N SER A 261 7.40 7.00 23.52
CA SER A 261 8.73 7.25 24.08
C SER A 261 9.85 6.41 23.44
N ASN A 262 9.52 5.25 22.88
CA ASN A 262 10.47 4.38 22.16
C ASN A 262 10.65 4.78 20.68
N ASN A 263 10.22 5.97 20.26
CA ASN A 263 10.25 6.44 18.87
C ASN A 263 9.38 5.65 17.88
N SER A 264 8.49 4.77 18.35
CA SER A 264 7.50 4.16 17.47
C SER A 264 6.26 5.03 17.31
N PHE A 265 5.62 4.99 16.16
CA PHE A 265 4.39 5.73 15.87
C PHE A 265 3.57 5.02 14.78
N THR A 266 2.32 5.41 14.59
CA THR A 266 1.45 4.85 13.54
C THR A 266 1.32 5.83 12.38
N MET A 267 1.81 5.48 11.19
CA MET A 267 1.65 6.25 9.96
C MET A 267 0.32 5.92 9.26
N GLY A 268 -0.48 6.95 9.00
CA GLY A 268 -1.84 6.78 8.52
C GLY A 268 -2.70 5.98 9.50
N SER A 269 -3.58 5.11 8.98
CA SER A 269 -4.49 4.30 9.81
C SER A 269 -4.00 2.88 10.12
N GLN A 270 -2.91 2.41 9.50
CA GLN A 270 -2.56 0.98 9.52
C GLN A 270 -1.07 0.66 9.61
N ALA A 271 -0.14 1.60 9.43
CA ALA A 271 1.29 1.28 9.45
C ALA A 271 1.94 1.63 10.79
N SER A 272 2.51 0.66 11.49
CA SER A 272 3.37 0.89 12.65
C SER A 272 4.80 1.14 12.17
N CYS A 273 5.34 2.31 12.48
CA CYS A 273 6.72 2.69 12.18
C CYS A 273 7.57 2.61 13.44
N GLU A 274 8.75 2.02 13.32
CA GLU A 274 9.70 1.86 14.43
C GLU A 274 11.13 2.16 13.98
N TYR A 275 11.93 2.62 14.94
CA TYR A 275 13.34 2.91 14.76
C TYR A 275 14.15 1.59 14.72
N PHE A 276 15.02 1.45 13.73
CA PHE A 276 15.76 0.22 13.46
C PHE A 276 17.27 0.32 13.70
N GLY A 277 17.86 1.52 13.63
CA GLY A 277 19.31 1.72 13.79
C GLY A 277 19.83 2.84 12.92
#